data_AF-A0A1I3IHW2-F1
#
_entry.id   AF-A0A1I3IHW2-F1
#
_cell.length_a   1.000
_cell.length_b   1.000
_cell.length_c   1.000
_cell.angle_alpha   90.00
_cell.angle_beta   90.00
_cell.angle_gamma   90.00
#
_symmetry.space_group_name_H-M   'P 1'
#
loop_
_entity.id
_entity.type
_entity.pdbx_description
1 polymer ?
#
loop_
_entity_poly.entity_id
_entity_poly.type
_entity_poly.pdbx_seq_one_letter_code
_entity_poly.pdbx_strand_id
1 'polypeptide(L)'
;EPVLWESRYKSSVVESDAYLLACCRYIELNPVRARIVAEAGDYPWSSYRMRVTDQADSDWLDMDPCFVALGDTPEKRRIRYTEFIRQAVPSSEIDLIRAALQRGQLTGSARFVDEIERIQGLRVELRGQGRPKRQSRK
;
A
#
# COMPACT_ATOMS: atom_id res chain seq x y z
N GLU A 1 -32.62 10.99 -0.28
CA GLU A 1 -32.09 9.69 -0.71
C GLU A 1 -30.67 9.51 -0.20
N PRO A 2 -30.25 8.31 0.21
CA PRO A 2 -28.85 8.06 0.53
C PRO A 2 -28.00 8.17 -0.74
N VAL A 3 -26.89 8.88 -0.66
CA VAL A 3 -25.88 8.91 -1.73
C VAL A 3 -25.14 7.57 -1.75
N LEU A 4 -24.88 7.00 -2.94
CA LEU A 4 -24.13 5.74 -3.11
C LEU A 4 -22.70 5.86 -2.53
N TRP A 5 -22.14 7.07 -2.53
CA TRP A 5 -20.78 7.36 -2.11
C TRP A 5 -20.79 8.13 -0.78
N GLU A 6 -20.10 7.62 0.23
CA GLU A 6 -20.02 8.28 1.54
C GLU A 6 -19.11 9.52 1.55
N SER A 7 -18.06 9.58 0.72
CA SER A 7 -17.10 10.70 0.68
C SER A 7 -16.28 10.73 -0.62
N ARG A 8 -15.38 11.70 -0.75
CA ARG A 8 -14.37 11.71 -1.83
C ARG A 8 -13.38 10.56 -1.63
N TYR A 9 -12.84 10.05 -2.73
CA TYR A 9 -11.75 9.08 -2.69
C TYR A 9 -10.48 9.71 -2.10
N LYS A 10 -9.59 8.87 -1.58
CA LYS A 10 -8.25 9.25 -1.10
C LYS A 10 -7.21 8.70 -2.06
N SER A 11 -6.16 9.48 -2.32
CA SER A 11 -5.06 9.09 -3.20
C SER A 11 -3.72 9.31 -2.51
N SER A 12 -2.78 8.39 -2.71
CA SER A 12 -1.42 8.43 -2.20
C SER A 12 -0.49 7.87 -3.26
N VAL A 13 0.61 8.55 -3.56
CA VAL A 13 1.68 7.99 -4.42
C VAL A 13 2.50 7.04 -3.58
N VAL A 14 2.79 5.86 -4.11
CA VAL A 14 3.48 4.78 -3.41
C VAL A 14 4.88 4.62 -4.01
N GLU A 15 5.90 4.57 -3.14
CA GLU A 15 7.26 4.18 -3.54
C GLU A 15 7.29 2.69 -3.88
N SER A 16 7.61 2.37 -5.13
CA SER A 16 7.48 1.02 -5.70
C SER A 16 8.23 -0.05 -4.90
N ASP A 17 9.51 0.17 -4.62
CA ASP A 17 10.42 -0.89 -4.17
C ASP A 17 10.05 -1.50 -2.82
N ALA A 18 9.71 -0.67 -1.84
CA ALA A 18 9.44 -1.13 -0.47
C ALA A 18 7.95 -1.12 -0.09
N TYR A 19 7.17 -0.21 -0.66
CA TYR A 19 5.82 0.07 -0.16
C TYR A 19 4.72 -0.46 -1.06
N LEU A 20 4.99 -0.79 -2.32
CA LEU A 20 3.98 -1.37 -3.21
C LEU A 20 3.49 -2.72 -2.69
N LEU A 21 4.41 -3.64 -2.37
CA LEU A 21 4.06 -4.94 -1.81
C LEU A 21 3.34 -4.80 -0.45
N ALA A 22 3.76 -3.86 0.40
CA ALA A 22 3.07 -3.56 1.66
C ALA A 22 1.62 -3.10 1.42
N CYS A 23 1.39 -2.23 0.44
CA CYS A 23 0.05 -1.82 0.01
C CYS A 23 -0.77 -2.99 -0.54
N CYS A 24 -0.18 -3.87 -1.37
CA CYS A 24 -0.85 -5.08 -1.83
C CYS A 24 -1.27 -5.96 -0.65
N ARG A 25 -0.37 -6.20 0.31
CA ARG A 25 -0.66 -6.96 1.53
C ARG A 25 -1.78 -6.33 2.35
N TYR A 26 -1.77 -5.00 2.51
CA TYR A 26 -2.85 -4.28 3.19
C TYR A 26 -4.20 -4.51 2.51
N ILE A 27 -4.25 -4.48 1.18
CA ILE A 27 -5.46 -4.67 0.38
C ILE A 27 -5.95 -6.12 0.50
N GLU A 28 -5.07 -7.10 0.30
CA GLU A 28 -5.42 -8.52 0.32
C GLU A 28 -5.86 -9.00 1.70
N LEU A 29 -5.33 -8.41 2.77
CA LEU A 29 -5.73 -8.68 4.15
C LEU A 29 -6.90 -7.83 4.64
N ASN A 30 -7.42 -6.89 3.84
CA ASN A 30 -8.60 -6.09 4.24
C ASN A 30 -9.81 -6.97 4.61
N PRO A 31 -10.21 -7.99 3.80
CA PRO A 31 -11.35 -8.86 4.11
C PRO A 31 -11.17 -9.64 5.41
N VAL A 32 -9.95 -10.11 5.68
CA VAL A 32 -9.58 -10.81 6.93
C VAL A 32 -9.69 -9.86 8.11
N ARG A 33 -9.10 -8.66 7.98
CA ARG A 33 -9.17 -7.62 9.04
C ARG A 33 -10.59 -7.13 9.31
N ALA A 34 -11.43 -7.09 8.28
CA ALA A 34 -12.85 -6.77 8.40
C ALA A 34 -13.70 -7.94 8.91
N ARG A 35 -13.07 -9.10 9.18
CA ARG A 35 -13.72 -10.34 9.64
C ARG A 35 -14.80 -10.87 8.67
N ILE A 36 -14.62 -10.60 7.38
CA ILE A 36 -15.49 -11.12 6.31
C ILE A 36 -15.12 -12.57 5.98
N VAL A 37 -13.83 -12.89 6.06
CA VAL A 37 -13.27 -14.23 5.80
C VAL A 37 -12.16 -14.56 6.79
N ALA A 38 -11.82 -15.85 6.91
CA ALA A 38 -10.73 -16.31 7.77
C ALA A 38 -9.36 -16.11 7.12
N GLU A 39 -9.24 -16.42 5.83
CA GLU A 39 -7.99 -16.27 5.07
C GLU A 39 -8.17 -15.36 3.84
N ALA A 40 -7.08 -14.73 3.39
CA ALA A 40 -7.10 -13.88 2.18
C ALA A 40 -7.56 -14.67 0.94
N GLY A 41 -7.23 -15.96 0.90
CA GLY A 41 -7.64 -16.91 -0.15
C GLY A 41 -9.13 -17.15 -0.24
N ASP A 42 -9.91 -16.84 0.80
CA ASP A 42 -11.35 -17.11 0.81
C ASP A 42 -12.15 -15.98 0.17
N TYR A 43 -11.57 -14.78 0.03
CA TYR A 43 -12.24 -13.63 -0.56
C TYR A 43 -12.11 -13.63 -2.10
N PRO A 44 -13.21 -13.81 -2.86
CA PRO A 44 -13.14 -13.97 -4.32
C PRO A 44 -12.82 -12.67 -5.07
N TRP A 45 -13.05 -11.51 -4.46
CA TRP A 45 -12.92 -10.19 -5.11
C TRP A 45 -11.60 -9.50 -4.77
N SER A 46 -10.52 -10.26 -4.88
CA SER A 46 -9.15 -9.84 -4.63
C SER A 46 -8.21 -10.48 -5.67
N SER A 47 -7.14 -9.77 -6.03
CA SER A 47 -6.08 -10.31 -6.90
C SER A 47 -5.23 -11.39 -6.23
N TYR A 48 -5.38 -11.62 -4.92
CA TYR A 48 -4.62 -12.62 -4.16
C TYR A 48 -4.67 -14.00 -4.81
N ARG A 49 -5.87 -14.51 -5.15
CA ARG A 49 -6.03 -15.83 -5.77
C ARG A 49 -5.25 -15.96 -7.07
N MET A 50 -5.29 -14.93 -7.92
CA MET A 50 -4.58 -14.93 -9.20
C MET A 50 -3.06 -14.89 -9.00
N ARG A 51 -2.57 -14.22 -7.96
CA ARG A 51 -1.15 -14.17 -7.62
C ARG A 51 -0.60 -15.46 -7.02
N VAL A 52 -1.44 -16.31 -6.42
CA VAL A 52 -1.00 -17.53 -5.71
C VAL A 52 -1.41 -18.84 -6.39
N THR A 53 -2.28 -18.79 -7.41
CA THR A 53 -2.72 -19.98 -8.16
C THR A 53 -2.11 -20.03 -9.56
N ASP A 54 -2.16 -21.20 -10.16
CA ASP A 54 -1.77 -21.44 -11.55
C ASP A 54 -2.94 -21.32 -12.50
N GLN A 55 -3.53 -20.13 -12.53
CA GLN A 55 -4.55 -19.78 -13.51
C GLN A 55 -3.88 -19.14 -14.72
N ALA A 56 -3.66 -19.98 -15.75
CA ALA A 56 -3.14 -19.61 -17.06
C ALA A 56 -3.96 -18.52 -17.78
N ASP A 57 -5.21 -18.27 -17.34
CA ASP A 57 -6.16 -17.35 -17.99
C ASP A 57 -6.22 -15.95 -17.36
N SER A 58 -5.21 -15.57 -16.58
CA SER A 58 -5.17 -14.28 -15.87
C SER A 58 -4.64 -13.14 -16.75
N ASP A 59 -5.15 -13.00 -17.97
CA ASP A 59 -4.67 -11.99 -18.95
C ASP A 59 -5.04 -10.54 -18.58
N TRP A 60 -5.83 -10.34 -17.53
CA TRP A 60 -6.32 -9.02 -17.10
C TRP A 60 -5.61 -8.48 -15.85
N LEU A 61 -4.72 -9.24 -15.22
CA LEU A 61 -3.94 -8.77 -14.07
C LEU A 61 -2.48 -8.59 -14.46
N ASP A 62 -2.04 -7.34 -14.51
CA ASP A 62 -0.63 -7.02 -14.69
C ASP A 62 0.18 -7.49 -13.49
N MET A 63 1.25 -8.25 -13.77
CA MET A 63 2.23 -8.65 -12.78
C MET A 63 3.25 -7.53 -12.63
N ASP A 64 3.13 -6.76 -11.54
CA ASP A 64 3.98 -5.60 -11.30
C ASP A 64 5.46 -6.03 -11.10
N PRO A 65 6.44 -5.14 -11.38
CA PRO A 65 7.85 -5.46 -11.25
C PRO A 65 8.27 -5.91 -9.84
N CYS A 66 7.63 -5.41 -8.78
CA CYS A 66 7.95 -5.81 -7.41
C CYS A 66 7.48 -7.25 -7.13
N PHE A 67 6.31 -7.65 -7.65
CA PHE A 67 5.88 -9.04 -7.64
C PHE A 67 6.79 -9.95 -8.47
N VAL A 68 7.16 -9.53 -9.68
CA VAL A 68 8.06 -10.28 -10.56
C VAL A 68 9.43 -10.48 -9.91
N ALA A 69 9.95 -9.46 -9.21
CA ALA A 69 11.21 -9.51 -8.49
C ALA A 69 11.20 -10.47 -7.28
N LEU A 70 10.02 -10.92 -6.82
CA LEU A 70 9.95 -11.91 -5.76
C LEU A 70 10.60 -13.23 -6.15
N GLY A 71 10.72 -13.58 -7.44
CA GLY A 71 11.46 -14.78 -7.82
C GLY A 71 11.62 -15.00 -9.31
N ASP A 72 12.56 -15.88 -9.64
CA ASP A 72 12.96 -16.11 -11.04
C ASP A 72 11.96 -16.98 -11.81
N THR A 73 11.10 -17.72 -11.10
CA THR A 73 10.05 -18.57 -11.69
C THR A 73 8.68 -18.20 -11.13
N PRO A 74 7.58 -18.42 -11.88
CA PRO A 74 6.23 -18.20 -11.40
C PRO A 74 5.94 -18.93 -10.06
N GLU A 75 6.45 -20.15 -9.88
CA GLU A 75 6.29 -20.94 -8.66
C GLU A 75 6.98 -20.27 -7.47
N LYS A 76 8.21 -19.80 -7.65
CA LYS A 76 8.95 -19.08 -6.59
C LYS A 76 8.24 -17.78 -6.22
N ARG A 77 7.70 -17.04 -7.19
CA ARG A 77 6.92 -15.81 -6.94
C ARG A 77 5.68 -16.11 -6.11
N ARG A 78 4.90 -17.12 -6.51
CA ARG A 78 3.70 -17.58 -5.78
C ARG A 78 4.01 -17.94 -4.33
N ILE A 79 5.05 -18.75 -4.11
CA ILE A 79 5.46 -19.20 -2.76
C ILE A 79 5.87 -17.99 -1.91
N ARG A 80 6.80 -17.16 -2.39
CA ARG A 80 7.31 -16.02 -1.64
C ARG A 80 6.25 -14.96 -1.38
N TYR A 81 5.33 -14.77 -2.33
CA TYR A 81 4.18 -13.89 -2.14
C TYR A 81 3.24 -14.42 -1.06
N THR A 82 2.90 -15.71 -1.11
CA THR A 82 2.06 -16.37 -0.10
C THR A 82 2.69 -16.25 1.29
N GLU A 83 4.00 -16.48 1.41
CA GLU A 83 4.75 -16.29 2.65
C GLU A 83 4.70 -14.85 3.14
N PHE A 84 4.96 -13.88 2.25
CA PHE A 84 4.93 -12.46 2.57
C PHE A 84 3.56 -11.97 3.11
N ILE A 85 2.46 -12.48 2.54
CA ILE A 85 1.10 -12.17 3.00
C ILE A 85 0.78 -12.82 4.35
N ARG A 86 1.29 -14.03 4.59
CA ARG A 86 1.08 -14.77 5.85
C ARG A 86 1.97 -14.29 7.00
N GLN A 87 3.05 -13.56 6.72
CA GLN A 87 3.91 -12.97 7.74
C GLN A 87 3.13 -12.01 8.64
N ALA A 88 3.55 -11.92 9.91
CA ALA A 88 3.02 -10.94 10.83
C ALA A 88 3.27 -9.53 10.29
N VAL A 89 2.20 -8.75 10.09
CA VAL A 89 2.29 -7.37 9.61
C VAL A 89 2.52 -6.45 10.82
N PRO A 90 3.64 -5.70 10.87
CA PRO A 90 3.84 -4.71 11.92
C PRO A 90 2.72 -3.68 11.91
N SER A 91 2.22 -3.28 13.08
CA SER A 91 1.20 -2.22 13.17
C SER A 91 1.67 -0.91 12.55
N SER A 92 2.98 -0.62 12.65
CA SER A 92 3.61 0.55 12.05
C SER A 92 3.45 0.64 10.54
N GLU A 93 3.41 -0.48 9.82
CA GLU A 93 3.19 -0.50 8.37
C GLU A 93 1.75 -0.10 8.04
N ILE A 94 0.78 -0.66 8.77
CA ILE A 94 -0.64 -0.33 8.61
C ILE A 94 -0.88 1.14 8.94
N ASP A 95 -0.27 1.63 10.02
CA ASP A 95 -0.40 3.00 10.47
C ASP A 95 0.21 3.97 9.45
N LEU A 96 1.35 3.62 8.84
CA LEU A 96 1.98 4.40 7.78
C LEU A 96 1.06 4.53 6.56
N ILE A 97 0.52 3.42 6.05
CA ILE A 97 -0.39 3.42 4.89
C ILE A 97 -1.65 4.24 5.19
N ARG A 98 -2.24 4.05 6.36
CA ARG A 98 -3.46 4.78 6.75
C ARG A 98 -3.21 6.27 6.97
N ALA A 99 -2.10 6.63 7.60
CA ALA A 99 -1.73 8.03 7.82
C ALA A 99 -1.48 8.74 6.48
N ALA A 100 -0.75 8.09 5.56
CA ALA A 100 -0.53 8.61 4.22
C ALA A 100 -1.86 8.84 3.48
N LEU A 101 -2.77 7.86 3.47
CA LEU A 101 -4.07 7.99 2.84
C LEU A 101 -4.95 9.08 3.47
N GLN A 102 -5.03 9.15 4.80
CA GLN A 102 -5.89 10.11 5.50
C GLN A 102 -5.47 11.57 5.26
N ARG A 103 -4.19 11.81 5.00
CA ARG A 103 -3.62 13.15 4.81
C ARG A 103 -3.37 13.50 3.35
N GLY A 104 -3.65 12.59 2.41
CA GLY A 104 -3.35 12.76 0.99
C GLY A 104 -1.84 12.84 0.71
N GLN A 105 -1.04 12.11 1.49
CA GLN A 105 0.42 12.13 1.44
C GLN A 105 0.98 10.90 0.72
N LEU A 106 2.30 10.86 0.58
CA LEU A 106 3.03 9.78 -0.08
C LEU A 106 3.20 8.59 0.88
N THR A 107 3.17 7.37 0.34
CA THR A 107 3.51 6.14 1.06
C THR A 107 4.92 5.74 0.63
N GLY A 108 5.91 6.14 1.42
CA GLY A 108 7.32 5.98 1.03
C GLY A 108 8.30 6.37 2.14
N SER A 109 9.58 6.17 1.88
CA SER A 109 10.69 6.61 2.71
C SER A 109 10.77 8.13 2.78
N ALA A 110 11.44 8.67 3.81
CA ALA A 110 11.67 10.12 3.91
C ALA A 110 12.41 10.68 2.67
N ARG A 111 13.37 9.91 2.15
CA ARG A 111 14.08 10.25 0.90
C ARG A 111 13.12 10.36 -0.28
N PHE A 112 12.18 9.42 -0.42
CA PHE A 112 11.19 9.45 -1.49
C PHE A 112 10.26 10.66 -1.37
N VAL A 113 9.87 11.00 -0.15
CA VAL A 113 9.08 12.22 0.10
C VAL A 113 9.84 13.46 -0.38
N ASP A 114 11.10 13.62 0.03
CA ASP A 114 11.94 14.75 -0.37
C ASP A 114 12.14 14.84 -1.89
N GLU A 115 12.26 13.69 -2.55
CA GLU A 115 12.42 13.61 -4.01
C GLU A 115 11.16 14.07 -4.75
N ILE A 116 9.99 13.56 -4.34
CA ILE A 116 8.71 13.95 -4.95
C ILE A 116 8.40 15.42 -4.69
N GLU A 117 8.69 15.94 -3.49
CA GLU A 117 8.53 17.36 -3.19
C GLU A 117 9.36 18.24 -4.12
N ARG A 118 10.61 17.82 -4.40
CA ARG A 118 11.52 18.55 -5.29
C ARG A 118 11.01 18.54 -6.73
N ILE A 119 10.46 17.41 -7.19
CA ILE A 119 9.94 17.27 -8.56
C ILE A 119 8.66 18.08 -8.76
N GLN A 120 7.72 18.01 -7.80
CA GLN A 120 6.43 18.67 -7.89
C GLN A 120 6.49 20.17 -7.55
N GLY A 121 7.56 20.63 -6.90
CA GLY A 121 7.67 22.00 -6.38
C GLY A 121 6.65 22.30 -5.26
N LEU A 122 6.01 21.26 -4.72
CA LEU A 122 4.99 21.31 -3.68
C LEU A 122 5.49 20.56 -2.46
N ARG A 123 5.38 21.19 -1.29
CA ARG A 123 5.81 20.61 -0.01
C ARG A 123 4.70 19.70 0.54
N VAL A 124 5.03 18.45 0.84
CA VAL A 124 4.16 17.37 1.34
C VAL A 124 4.47 17.02 2.83
N GLU A 125 5.51 17.63 3.40
CA GLU A 125 6.06 17.40 4.75
C GLU A 125 5.05 17.55 5.91
N LEU A 126 5.21 16.65 6.88
CA LEU A 126 4.56 16.67 8.20
C LEU A 126 5.11 17.82 9.06
N ARG A 127 4.59 19.03 8.93
CA ARG A 127 4.61 19.95 10.08
C ARG A 127 3.49 19.55 11.05
N GLY A 128 3.83 19.46 12.33
CA GLY A 128 2.81 19.44 13.38
C GLY A 128 1.86 20.62 13.20
N GLN A 129 0.56 20.42 13.47
CA GLN A 129 -0.42 21.51 13.38
C GLN A 129 0.06 22.71 14.21
N GLY A 130 0.20 23.88 13.60
CA GLY A 130 0.54 25.12 14.31
C GLY A 130 1.49 26.05 13.55
N ARG A 131 1.46 27.33 13.94
CA ARG A 131 2.37 28.37 13.45
C ARG A 131 3.82 28.02 13.86
N PRO A 132 4.82 28.17 12.97
CA PRO A 132 6.23 27.98 13.34
C PRO A 132 6.59 28.81 14.58
N LYS A 133 7.28 28.21 15.55
CA LYS A 133 7.75 28.95 16.73
C LYS A 133 8.59 30.13 16.26
N ARG A 134 8.23 31.33 16.72
CA ARG A 134 8.99 32.55 16.45
C ARG A 134 10.39 32.37 17.03
N GLN A 135 11.42 32.38 16.18
CA GLN A 135 12.80 32.34 16.66
C GLN A 135 13.03 33.57 17.55
N SER A 136 13.47 33.37 18.79
CA SER A 136 13.94 34.46 19.62
C SER A 136 15.22 35.00 19.00
N ARG A 137 15.19 36.25 18.50
CA ARG A 137 16.41 36.99 18.19
C ARG A 137 17.24 37.09 19.49
N LYS A 138 18.47 36.57 19.47
CA LYS A 138 19.52 37.03 20.38
C LYS A 138 20.11 38.32 19.82
#